data_AF-A0A7K5GAD1-F1
#
_entry.id   AF-A0A7K5GAD1-F1
#
_cell.length_a   1.000
_cell.length_b   1.000
_cell.length_c   1.000
_cell.angle_alpha   90.00
_cell.angle_beta   90.00
_cell.angle_gamma   90.00
#
_symmetry.space_group_name_H-M   'P 1'
#
loop_
_entity.id
_entity.type
_entity.pdbx_description
1 polymer ?
#
loop_
_entity_poly.entity_id
_entity_poly.type
_entity_poly.pdbx_seq_one_letter_code
_entity_poly.pdbx_strand_id
1 'polypeptide(L)'
;MCAAVSTGGGRAVARRLGRAAGVSQVHSTAGIPRRSRRRKSVAIAYESGQGDGAEQGTSEPQRPCWEPRDWRQQLERIREMRRSRDAPVDEMGVQKCYDSSAPPQVMRYQVLLALMLSSQTKDQVTSAAMLRLREHGLTVDSILQMDDATLGQIIYPVGFWRNKVKYIKQTTAILKQKYGGDIPRTVEELVQLPGVGPKMAHLAMNIAWDSVSGIAVDTHVHRITNRLKWVKKETRYPEETRVALEDWLPRDLWREINWLFVGFGQQTCLPVNPRCNECLNQDICPAAKRR
;
A
#
# COMPACT_ATOMS: atom_id res chain seq x y z
N MET A 1 49.70 -61.12 24.62
CA MET A 1 50.70 -60.08 24.93
C MET A 1 50.07 -59.11 25.92
N CYS A 2 50.78 -58.91 27.02
CA CYS A 2 50.44 -58.27 28.31
C CYS A 2 49.64 -56.96 28.22
N ALA A 3 48.56 -56.77 29.00
CA ALA A 3 48.49 -56.34 30.42
C ALA A 3 48.71 -54.81 30.57
N ALA A 4 48.17 -54.02 31.51
CA ALA A 4 47.12 -54.06 32.54
C ALA A 4 47.44 -52.86 33.48
N VAL A 5 46.42 -52.24 34.12
CA VAL A 5 46.49 -51.61 35.48
C VAL A 5 47.29 -50.28 35.60
N SER A 6 47.03 -49.30 36.46
CA SER A 6 45.91 -48.81 37.32
C SER A 6 46.49 -47.64 38.15
N THR A 7 45.60 -46.85 38.80
CA THR A 7 45.81 -45.99 40.01
C THR A 7 46.72 -44.76 39.91
N GLY A 8 46.49 -43.63 40.59
CA GLY A 8 45.48 -43.23 41.59
C GLY A 8 45.85 -41.87 42.23
N GLY A 9 44.93 -41.35 43.07
CA GLY A 9 45.04 -40.31 44.13
C GLY A 9 46.02 -39.14 43.99
N GLY A 10 45.67 -37.87 44.18
CA GLY A 10 44.81 -37.27 45.21
C GLY A 10 45.67 -36.53 46.25
N ARG A 11 45.55 -35.19 46.35
CA ARG A 11 45.57 -34.41 47.61
C ARG A 11 45.51 -32.90 47.37
N ALA A 12 44.68 -32.27 48.20
CA ALA A 12 44.46 -30.83 48.32
C ALA A 12 45.56 -30.13 49.12
N VAL A 13 45.81 -28.85 48.87
CA VAL A 13 46.19 -27.85 49.89
C VAL A 13 45.65 -26.47 49.47
N ALA A 14 44.88 -25.85 50.37
CA ALA A 14 44.40 -24.48 50.28
C ALA A 14 45.48 -23.47 50.71
N ARG A 15 45.47 -22.27 50.13
CA ARG A 15 45.99 -21.07 50.80
C ARG A 15 45.25 -19.81 50.34
N ARG A 16 44.57 -19.17 51.30
CA ARG A 16 44.05 -17.79 51.23
C ARG A 16 45.21 -16.81 51.31
N LEU A 17 45.08 -15.64 50.67
CA LEU A 17 44.98 -14.30 51.30
C LEU A 17 45.35 -13.19 50.29
N GLY A 18 44.56 -12.11 50.27
CA GLY A 18 45.12 -10.76 50.09
C GLY A 18 44.67 -9.94 48.88
N ARG A 19 43.59 -9.16 49.07
CA ARG A 19 43.36 -7.74 48.67
C ARG A 19 44.06 -7.17 47.42
N ALA A 20 43.27 -6.54 46.54
CA ALA A 20 43.31 -5.08 46.32
C ALA A 20 42.14 -4.61 45.43
N ALA A 21 41.76 -3.35 45.65
CA ALA A 21 40.61 -2.65 45.13
C ALA A 21 40.70 -2.28 43.64
N GLY A 22 39.54 -2.10 43.02
CA GLY A 22 39.41 -1.60 41.64
C GLY A 22 37.95 -1.36 41.28
N VAL A 23 37.28 -0.45 41.98
CA VAL A 23 35.96 0.06 41.61
C VAL A 23 36.17 1.05 40.46
N SER A 24 35.94 0.63 39.22
CA SER A 24 35.83 1.55 38.09
C SER A 24 34.39 2.00 37.95
N GLN A 25 34.14 3.23 38.42
CA GLN A 25 32.96 4.01 38.11
C GLN A 25 32.86 4.18 36.59
N VAL A 26 31.78 3.67 35.99
CA VAL A 26 31.40 4.04 34.62
C VAL A 26 30.55 5.30 34.74
N HIS A 27 31.13 6.42 34.32
CA HIS A 27 30.45 7.70 34.24
C HIS A 27 29.21 7.60 33.34
N SER A 28 28.06 7.88 33.94
CA SER A 28 26.79 8.13 33.27
C SER A 28 26.94 9.39 32.41
N THR A 29 27.00 9.22 31.08
CA THR A 29 26.83 10.33 30.14
C THR A 29 25.34 10.49 29.87
N ALA A 30 24.80 11.64 30.27
CA ALA A 30 23.41 12.02 30.07
C ALA A 30 23.09 11.98 28.56
N GLY A 31 22.28 10.99 28.17
CA GLY A 31 21.81 10.83 26.80
C GLY A 31 20.86 11.97 26.42
N ILE A 32 21.20 12.68 25.35
CA ILE A 32 20.39 13.70 24.69
C ILE A 32 19.02 13.09 24.33
N PRO A 33 17.88 13.70 24.71
CA PRO A 33 16.56 13.11 24.46
C PRO A 33 16.27 13.09 22.96
N ARG A 34 16.06 11.88 22.41
CA ARG A 34 15.58 11.67 21.04
C ARG A 34 14.19 12.28 20.89
N ARG A 35 14.12 13.45 20.26
CA ARG A 35 12.90 14.17 19.92
C ARG A 35 12.06 13.31 18.96
N SER A 36 11.03 12.66 19.50
CA SER A 36 10.00 11.95 18.73
C SER A 36 9.36 12.92 17.73
N ARG A 37 9.62 12.73 16.44
CA ARG A 37 8.92 13.46 15.37
C ARG A 37 7.49 12.95 15.31
N ARG A 38 6.60 13.67 16.00
CA ARG A 38 5.14 13.52 15.89
C ARG A 38 4.77 13.69 14.41
N ARG A 39 4.28 12.63 13.75
CA ARG A 39 3.66 12.74 12.43
C ARG A 39 2.47 13.68 12.57
N LYS A 40 2.47 14.79 11.83
CA LYS A 40 1.27 15.63 11.69
C LYS A 40 0.25 14.79 10.93
N SER A 41 -0.83 14.39 11.61
CA SER A 41 -2.03 13.90 10.94
C SER A 41 -2.63 15.08 10.20
N VAL A 42 -2.56 15.08 8.87
CA VAL A 42 -3.34 16.00 8.05
C VAL A 42 -4.79 15.55 8.19
N ALA A 43 -5.63 16.40 8.78
CA ALA A 43 -7.07 16.17 8.81
C ALA A 43 -7.58 16.32 7.37
N ILE A 44 -8.13 15.24 6.83
CA ILE A 44 -8.73 15.22 5.49
C ILE A 44 -10.22 15.47 5.71
N ALA A 45 -10.71 16.61 5.20
CA ALA A 45 -12.13 16.83 5.06
C ALA A 45 -12.56 16.12 3.78
N TYR A 46 -13.57 15.25 3.89
CA TYR A 46 -14.21 14.65 2.75
C TYR A 46 -15.62 15.24 2.63
N GLU A 47 -16.01 15.59 1.41
CA GLU A 47 -17.36 16.06 1.15
C GLU A 47 -18.33 14.89 1.27
N SER A 48 -19.36 15.07 2.10
CA SER A 48 -20.41 14.07 2.28
C SER A 48 -21.29 14.04 1.03
N GLY A 49 -21.41 12.88 0.39
CA GLY A 49 -22.35 12.69 -0.72
C GLY A 49 -23.79 12.81 -0.21
N GLN A 50 -24.49 13.87 -0.60
CA GLN A 50 -25.94 14.00 -0.46
C GLN A 50 -26.63 13.61 -1.77
N GLY A 51 -27.71 12.85 -1.62
CA GLY A 51 -28.52 12.27 -2.69
C GLY A 51 -29.39 13.27 -3.44
N ASP A 52 -30.08 12.69 -4.41
CA ASP A 52 -30.75 13.30 -5.56
C ASP A 52 -31.70 14.47 -5.26
N GLY A 53 -31.52 15.55 -6.02
CA GLY A 53 -32.46 16.66 -6.15
C GLY A 53 -32.13 17.43 -7.44
N ALA A 54 -32.98 17.30 -8.45
CA ALA A 54 -32.84 17.96 -9.73
C ALA A 54 -33.18 19.46 -9.60
N GLU A 55 -32.32 20.34 -10.14
CA GLU A 55 -32.74 21.68 -10.58
C GLU A 55 -31.77 22.23 -11.62
N GLN A 56 -32.36 22.76 -12.70
CA GLN A 56 -31.68 23.33 -13.86
C GLN A 56 -31.13 24.71 -13.52
N GLY A 57 -29.84 24.95 -13.77
CA GLY A 57 -29.19 26.25 -13.61
C GLY A 57 -28.20 26.47 -14.74
N THR A 58 -28.38 27.57 -15.46
CA THR A 58 -27.62 28.02 -16.64
C THR A 58 -26.11 28.03 -16.42
N SER A 59 -25.38 27.41 -17.34
CA SER A 59 -23.91 27.28 -17.32
C SER A 59 -23.19 28.63 -17.50
N GLU A 60 -22.63 29.16 -16.41
CA GLU A 60 -21.59 30.19 -16.48
C GLU A 60 -20.28 29.60 -17.05
N PRO A 61 -19.46 30.39 -17.77
CA PRO A 61 -18.25 29.90 -18.40
C PRO A 61 -17.21 29.52 -17.34
N GLN A 62 -16.93 28.22 -17.23
CA GLN A 62 -15.95 27.69 -16.29
C GLN A 62 -14.57 28.32 -16.57
N ARG A 63 -13.99 28.92 -15.52
CA ARG A 63 -12.61 29.44 -15.52
C ARG A 63 -11.68 28.40 -16.16
N PRO A 64 -10.66 28.79 -16.96
CA PRO A 64 -9.77 27.82 -17.56
C PRO A 64 -9.05 27.08 -16.42
N CYS A 65 -9.49 25.85 -16.18
CA CYS A 65 -8.76 24.96 -15.31
C CYS A 65 -7.42 24.70 -16.00
N TRP A 66 -6.33 25.02 -15.33
CA TRP A 66 -5.00 24.74 -15.84
C TRP A 66 -4.90 23.25 -16.18
N GLU A 67 -4.41 22.93 -17.37
CA GLU A 67 -4.05 21.56 -17.74
C GLU A 67 -2.59 21.51 -18.21
N PRO A 68 -1.90 20.37 -18.02
CA PRO A 68 -0.54 20.20 -18.51
C PRO A 68 -0.48 20.22 -20.03
N ARG A 69 0.62 20.72 -20.61
CA ARG A 69 0.81 20.61 -22.07
C ARG A 69 0.96 19.16 -22.48
N ASP A 70 0.42 18.82 -23.65
CA ASP A 70 0.53 17.50 -24.29
C ASP A 70 -0.04 16.32 -23.48
N TRP A 71 -0.78 16.56 -22.38
CA TRP A 71 -1.25 15.50 -21.47
C TRP A 71 -2.08 14.43 -22.18
N ARG A 72 -2.92 14.84 -23.14
CA ARG A 72 -3.75 13.92 -23.95
C ARG A 72 -2.90 13.00 -24.81
N GLN A 73 -1.91 13.56 -25.50
CA GLN A 73 -0.99 12.79 -26.33
C GLN A 73 -0.13 11.87 -25.46
N GLN A 74 0.33 12.34 -24.31
CA GLN A 74 1.08 11.53 -23.35
C GLN A 74 0.27 10.34 -22.84
N LEU A 75 -0.99 10.57 -22.47
CA LEU A 75 -1.91 9.52 -22.03
C LEU A 75 -2.17 8.49 -23.13
N GLU A 76 -2.42 8.94 -24.35
CA GLU A 76 -2.71 8.05 -25.48
C GLU A 76 -1.49 7.18 -25.83
N ARG A 77 -0.29 7.74 -25.81
CA ARG A 77 0.95 6.97 -26.00
C ARG A 77 1.19 5.98 -24.86
N ILE A 78 0.78 6.30 -23.63
CA ILE A 78 0.82 5.34 -22.50
C ILE A 78 -0.19 4.22 -22.73
N ARG A 79 -1.41 4.53 -23.20
CA ARG A 79 -2.41 3.51 -23.57
C ARG A 79 -1.89 2.58 -24.65
N GLU A 80 -1.25 3.12 -25.68
CA GLU A 80 -0.65 2.30 -26.75
C GLU A 80 0.44 1.37 -26.21
N MET A 81 1.36 1.88 -25.39
CA MET A 81 2.38 1.03 -24.72
C MET A 81 1.78 -0.01 -23.77
N ARG A 82 0.53 0.17 -23.32
CA ARG A 82 -0.18 -0.71 -22.39
C ARG A 82 -1.31 -1.50 -23.05
N ARG A 83 -1.38 -1.48 -24.38
CA ARG A 83 -2.45 -2.13 -25.16
C ARG A 83 -2.49 -3.65 -24.97
N SER A 84 -1.33 -4.28 -24.82
CA SER A 84 -1.19 -5.75 -24.63
C SER A 84 -1.69 -6.24 -23.27
N ARG A 85 -1.73 -5.37 -22.25
CA ARG A 85 -2.11 -5.73 -20.86
C ARG A 85 -1.30 -6.91 -20.28
N ASP A 86 0.01 -6.82 -20.40
CA ASP A 86 1.01 -7.83 -20.01
C ASP A 86 1.84 -7.44 -18.76
N ALA A 87 1.39 -6.46 -17.98
CA ALA A 87 2.05 -6.08 -16.74
C ALA A 87 1.57 -6.97 -15.58
N PRO A 88 2.39 -7.15 -14.53
CA PRO A 88 1.98 -7.87 -13.32
C PRO A 88 0.63 -7.42 -12.73
N VAL A 89 0.30 -6.13 -12.79
CA VAL A 89 -0.98 -5.61 -12.27
C VAL A 89 -2.20 -6.12 -13.05
N ASP A 90 -2.04 -6.56 -14.30
CA ASP A 90 -3.15 -7.01 -15.16
C ASP A 90 -3.65 -8.39 -14.78
N GLU A 91 -2.72 -9.29 -14.45
CA GLU A 91 -2.99 -10.67 -14.07
C GLU A 91 -3.11 -10.83 -12.55
N MET A 92 -2.26 -10.11 -11.80
CA MET A 92 -2.05 -10.34 -10.37
C MET A 92 -2.38 -9.11 -9.51
N GLY A 93 -2.93 -8.06 -10.11
CA GLY A 93 -3.39 -6.89 -9.37
C GLY A 93 -4.56 -7.21 -8.45
N VAL A 94 -4.84 -6.29 -7.52
CA VAL A 94 -5.93 -6.42 -6.53
C VAL A 94 -7.29 -6.71 -7.20
N GLN A 95 -7.53 -6.17 -8.40
CA GLN A 95 -8.76 -6.41 -9.17
C GLN A 95 -8.96 -7.89 -9.59
N LYS A 96 -7.93 -8.72 -9.46
CA LYS A 96 -7.97 -10.16 -9.75
C LYS A 96 -7.90 -11.03 -8.48
N CYS A 97 -7.76 -10.42 -7.31
CA CYS A 97 -7.47 -11.11 -6.05
C CYS A 97 -8.73 -11.47 -5.23
N TYR A 98 -9.91 -11.55 -5.85
CA TYR A 98 -11.17 -11.89 -5.17
C TYR A 98 -11.98 -12.90 -5.98
N ASP A 99 -12.94 -13.54 -5.32
CA ASP A 99 -13.90 -14.43 -5.92
C ASP A 99 -15.13 -13.66 -6.42
N SER A 100 -15.31 -13.57 -7.73
CA SER A 100 -16.48 -12.92 -8.34
C SER A 100 -17.78 -13.73 -8.19
N SER A 101 -17.69 -15.02 -7.83
CA SER A 101 -18.84 -15.87 -7.59
C SER A 101 -19.29 -15.88 -6.12
N ALA A 102 -18.48 -15.32 -5.22
CA ALA A 102 -18.81 -15.23 -3.80
C ALA A 102 -19.93 -14.21 -3.56
N PRO A 103 -20.67 -14.34 -2.43
CA PRO A 103 -21.65 -13.32 -2.03
C PRO A 103 -21.02 -11.92 -2.00
N PRO A 104 -21.75 -10.85 -2.39
CA PRO A 104 -21.16 -9.52 -2.55
C PRO A 104 -20.38 -9.03 -1.32
N GLN A 105 -20.89 -9.28 -0.11
CA GLN A 105 -20.21 -8.94 1.15
C GLN A 105 -18.85 -9.64 1.29
N VAL A 106 -18.79 -10.93 0.95
CA VAL A 106 -17.55 -11.72 0.99
C VAL A 106 -16.57 -11.20 -0.05
N MET A 107 -17.03 -10.99 -1.30
CA MET A 107 -16.20 -10.42 -2.36
C MET A 107 -15.58 -9.07 -1.95
N ARG A 108 -16.36 -8.14 -1.38
CA ARG A 108 -15.86 -6.84 -0.90
C ARG A 108 -14.84 -6.97 0.23
N TYR A 109 -15.07 -7.90 1.16
CA TYR A 109 -14.10 -8.21 2.22
C TYR A 109 -12.77 -8.72 1.64
N GLN A 110 -12.82 -9.60 0.63
CA GLN A 110 -11.63 -10.08 -0.06
C GLN A 110 -10.87 -8.96 -0.78
N VAL A 111 -11.59 -8.02 -1.42
CA VAL A 111 -10.99 -6.81 -2.03
C VAL A 111 -10.25 -5.98 -0.97
N LEU A 112 -10.86 -5.74 0.19
CA LEU A 112 -10.22 -4.99 1.28
C LEU A 112 -8.95 -5.68 1.79
N LEU A 113 -8.98 -7.00 2.00
CA LEU A 113 -7.80 -7.74 2.44
C LEU A 113 -6.68 -7.73 1.40
N ALA A 114 -7.01 -7.88 0.11
CA ALA A 114 -6.04 -7.76 -0.97
C ALA A 114 -5.36 -6.38 -0.97
N LEU A 115 -6.13 -5.29 -0.75
CA LEU A 115 -5.58 -3.94 -0.61
C LEU A 115 -4.64 -3.82 0.59
N MET A 116 -5.03 -4.31 1.76
CA MET A 116 -4.19 -4.29 2.96
C MET A 116 -2.88 -5.05 2.75
N LEU A 117 -2.95 -6.23 2.13
CA LEU A 117 -1.78 -7.05 1.81
C LEU A 117 -0.88 -6.42 0.72
N SER A 118 -1.44 -5.68 -0.24
CA SER A 118 -0.68 -5.05 -1.33
C SER A 118 0.30 -3.96 -0.87
N SER A 119 0.08 -3.37 0.32
CA SER A 119 0.97 -2.30 0.81
C SER A 119 2.43 -2.77 0.90
N GLN A 120 3.31 -2.09 0.16
CA GLN A 120 4.74 -2.42 0.11
C GLN A 120 5.00 -3.91 -0.17
N THR A 121 4.20 -4.53 -1.03
CA THR A 121 4.33 -5.93 -1.43
C THR A 121 4.07 -6.02 -2.94
N LYS A 122 4.83 -6.86 -3.63
CA LYS A 122 4.66 -7.07 -5.08
C LYS A 122 3.31 -7.75 -5.36
N ASP A 123 2.74 -7.47 -6.54
CA ASP A 123 1.44 -8.02 -6.94
C ASP A 123 1.44 -9.55 -6.93
N GLN A 124 2.49 -10.20 -7.42
CA GLN A 124 2.58 -11.67 -7.44
C GLN A 124 2.54 -12.28 -6.03
N VAL A 125 3.21 -11.64 -5.06
CA VAL A 125 3.24 -12.10 -3.67
C VAL A 125 1.88 -11.88 -3.00
N THR A 126 1.23 -10.76 -3.31
CA THR A 126 -0.11 -10.44 -2.81
C THR A 126 -1.14 -11.42 -3.35
N SER A 127 -1.15 -11.65 -4.67
CA SER A 127 -2.07 -12.56 -5.34
C SER A 127 -1.90 -14.00 -4.84
N ALA A 128 -0.66 -14.50 -4.71
CA ALA A 128 -0.41 -15.83 -4.14
C ALA A 128 -0.89 -15.97 -2.69
N ALA A 129 -0.75 -14.92 -1.86
CA ALA A 129 -1.27 -14.92 -0.50
C ALA A 129 -2.81 -14.90 -0.47
N MET A 130 -3.44 -14.11 -1.35
CA MET A 130 -4.90 -14.06 -1.48
C MET A 130 -5.48 -15.38 -1.97
N LEU A 131 -4.80 -16.09 -2.88
CA LEU A 131 -5.20 -17.42 -3.31
C LEU A 131 -5.23 -18.39 -2.12
N ARG A 132 -4.14 -18.48 -1.35
CA ARG A 132 -4.09 -19.35 -0.16
C ARG A 132 -5.14 -19.00 0.88
N LEU A 133 -5.39 -17.71 1.12
CA LEU A 133 -6.47 -17.29 2.03
C LEU A 133 -7.84 -17.75 1.52
N ARG A 134 -8.10 -17.64 0.21
CA ARG A 134 -9.37 -18.09 -0.39
C ARG A 134 -9.57 -19.59 -0.30
N GLU A 135 -8.51 -20.37 -0.49
CA GLU A 135 -8.52 -21.84 -0.28
C GLU A 135 -8.90 -22.22 1.16
N HIS A 136 -8.65 -21.34 2.14
CA HIS A 136 -9.06 -21.51 3.53
C HIS A 136 -10.43 -20.87 3.85
N GLY A 137 -11.23 -20.51 2.83
CA GLY A 137 -12.56 -19.94 2.99
C GLY A 137 -12.55 -18.50 3.51
N LEU A 138 -12.01 -17.57 2.73
CA LEU A 138 -11.80 -16.17 3.12
C LEU A 138 -13.11 -15.39 3.37
N THR A 139 -13.51 -15.30 4.65
CA THR A 139 -14.67 -14.56 5.15
C THR A 139 -14.32 -13.82 6.44
N VAL A 140 -15.18 -12.91 6.89
CA VAL A 140 -15.01 -12.23 8.19
C VAL A 140 -14.94 -13.24 9.33
N ASP A 141 -15.83 -14.23 9.35
CA ASP A 141 -15.90 -15.20 10.44
C ASP A 141 -14.71 -16.15 10.46
N SER A 142 -14.25 -16.63 9.29
CA SER A 142 -13.06 -17.51 9.23
C SER A 142 -11.79 -16.81 9.70
N ILE A 143 -11.60 -15.53 9.34
CA ILE A 143 -10.45 -14.75 9.81
C ILE A 143 -10.54 -14.45 11.31
N LEU A 144 -11.74 -14.26 11.88
CA LEU A 144 -11.88 -14.08 13.33
C LEU A 144 -11.55 -15.35 14.10
N GLN A 145 -11.93 -16.52 13.59
CA GLN A 145 -11.69 -17.82 14.21
C GLN A 145 -10.24 -18.32 14.06
N MET A 146 -9.55 -17.95 12.98
CA MET A 146 -8.17 -18.36 12.70
C MET A 146 -7.18 -17.72 13.68
N ASP A 147 -6.23 -18.45 14.27
CA ASP A 147 -5.22 -17.83 15.13
C ASP A 147 -4.18 -16.99 14.34
N ASP A 148 -3.50 -16.08 15.02
CA ASP A 148 -2.54 -15.16 14.42
C ASP A 148 -1.34 -15.88 13.77
N ALA A 149 -0.92 -17.03 14.30
CA ALA A 149 0.21 -17.78 13.76
C ALA A 149 -0.17 -18.45 12.43
N THR A 150 -1.33 -19.09 12.38
CA THR A 150 -1.88 -19.68 11.15
C THR A 150 -2.11 -18.61 10.08
N LEU A 151 -2.75 -17.50 10.42
CA LEU A 151 -2.95 -16.39 9.47
C LEU A 151 -1.61 -15.86 8.95
N GLY A 152 -0.64 -15.71 9.84
CA GLY A 152 0.73 -15.30 9.51
C GLY A 152 1.43 -16.24 8.52
N GLN A 153 1.31 -17.55 8.74
CA GLN A 153 1.86 -18.57 7.84
C GLN A 153 1.21 -18.50 6.45
N ILE A 154 -0.11 -18.35 6.39
CA ILE A 154 -0.85 -18.27 5.13
C ILE A 154 -0.41 -17.04 4.32
N ILE A 155 -0.25 -15.87 4.95
CA ILE A 155 0.11 -14.64 4.21
C ILE A 155 1.61 -14.46 3.99
N TYR A 156 2.49 -15.28 4.59
CA TYR A 156 3.92 -15.22 4.31
C TYR A 156 4.21 -15.57 2.83
N PRO A 157 5.11 -14.88 2.10
CA PRO A 157 6.09 -13.88 2.55
C PRO A 157 5.68 -12.42 2.30
N VAL A 158 4.39 -12.07 2.44
CA VAL A 158 3.93 -10.66 2.31
C VAL A 158 4.79 -9.73 3.19
N GLY A 159 5.16 -8.57 2.64
CA GLY A 159 5.97 -7.59 3.35
C GLY A 159 5.28 -7.11 4.63
N PHE A 160 6.02 -7.04 5.74
CA PHE A 160 5.48 -6.65 7.05
C PHE A 160 4.31 -7.52 7.55
N TRP A 161 4.26 -8.80 7.17
CA TRP A 161 3.13 -9.69 7.47
C TRP A 161 2.71 -9.70 8.95
N ARG A 162 3.64 -9.65 9.91
CA ARG A 162 3.31 -9.62 11.35
C ARG A 162 2.42 -8.45 11.74
N ASN A 163 2.70 -7.26 11.21
CA ASN A 163 1.86 -6.08 11.44
C ASN A 163 0.53 -6.20 10.68
N LYS A 164 0.56 -6.80 9.49
CA LYS A 164 -0.65 -7.02 8.68
C LYS A 164 -1.61 -8.01 9.34
N VAL A 165 -1.13 -9.08 9.97
CA VAL A 165 -1.97 -9.99 10.78
C VAL A 165 -2.76 -9.20 11.82
N LYS A 166 -2.05 -8.37 12.62
CA LYS A 166 -2.68 -7.51 13.62
C LYS A 166 -3.74 -6.58 13.00
N TYR A 167 -3.42 -5.88 11.92
CA TYR A 167 -4.35 -4.96 11.27
C TYR A 167 -5.55 -5.67 10.66
N ILE A 168 -5.35 -6.83 10.03
CA ILE A 168 -6.42 -7.65 9.45
C ILE A 168 -7.37 -8.11 10.56
N LYS A 169 -6.85 -8.65 11.67
CA LYS A 169 -7.66 -9.07 12.82
C LYS A 169 -8.47 -7.93 13.40
N GLN A 170 -7.83 -6.79 13.67
CA GLN A 170 -8.50 -5.61 14.22
C GLN A 170 -9.58 -5.08 13.27
N THR A 171 -9.25 -4.94 11.98
CA THR A 171 -10.20 -4.50 10.94
C THR A 171 -11.39 -5.44 10.88
N THR A 172 -11.14 -6.74 10.80
CA THR A 172 -12.20 -7.76 10.69
C THR A 172 -13.14 -7.74 11.91
N ALA A 173 -12.60 -7.55 13.11
CA ALA A 173 -13.41 -7.40 14.32
C ALA A 173 -14.30 -6.15 14.27
N ILE A 174 -13.75 -5.01 13.80
CA ILE A 174 -14.52 -3.77 13.59
C ILE A 174 -15.63 -3.99 12.56
N LEU A 175 -15.35 -4.68 11.45
CA LEU A 175 -16.36 -4.98 10.42
C LEU A 175 -17.52 -5.81 11.00
N LYS A 176 -17.20 -6.86 11.77
CA LYS A 176 -18.23 -7.70 12.41
C LYS A 176 -19.08 -6.89 13.40
N GLN A 177 -18.47 -6.03 14.21
CA GLN A 177 -19.15 -5.31 15.29
C GLN A 177 -19.93 -4.08 14.79
N LYS A 178 -19.37 -3.28 13.89
CA LYS A 178 -19.93 -1.97 13.50
C LYS A 178 -20.63 -1.99 12.14
N TYR A 179 -20.21 -2.86 11.22
CA TYR A 179 -20.64 -2.83 9.81
C TYR A 179 -21.37 -4.11 9.38
N GLY A 180 -21.86 -4.92 10.34
CA GLY A 180 -22.60 -6.15 10.04
C GLY A 180 -21.81 -7.21 9.26
N GLY A 181 -20.47 -7.16 9.34
CA GLY A 181 -19.56 -8.02 8.59
C GLY A 181 -19.25 -7.55 7.15
N ASP A 182 -19.73 -6.39 6.72
CA ASP A 182 -19.38 -5.79 5.43
C ASP A 182 -18.31 -4.70 5.61
N ILE A 183 -17.74 -4.20 4.51
CA ILE A 183 -16.84 -3.06 4.53
C ILE A 183 -17.64 -1.73 4.54
N PRO A 184 -17.08 -0.61 5.04
CA PRO A 184 -17.74 0.68 4.95
C PRO A 184 -17.97 1.16 3.52
N ARG A 185 -18.96 2.04 3.33
CA ARG A 185 -19.39 2.58 2.02
C ARG A 185 -18.86 3.97 1.70
N THR A 186 -17.99 4.53 2.55
CA THR A 186 -17.40 5.84 2.31
C THR A 186 -15.90 5.84 2.57
N VAL A 187 -15.19 6.80 1.95
CA VAL A 187 -13.73 6.91 2.07
C VAL A 187 -13.34 7.26 3.51
N GLU A 188 -14.10 8.17 4.14
CA GLU A 188 -13.94 8.61 5.53
C GLU A 188 -13.90 7.42 6.49
N GLU A 189 -14.88 6.52 6.36
CA GLU A 189 -15.01 5.37 7.24
C GLU A 189 -13.97 4.29 6.91
N LEU A 190 -13.64 4.09 5.64
CA LEU A 190 -12.59 3.16 5.23
C LEU A 190 -11.23 3.55 5.80
N VAL A 191 -10.87 4.85 5.79
CA VAL A 191 -9.60 5.35 6.32
C VAL A 191 -9.51 5.25 7.84
N GLN A 192 -10.63 5.10 8.55
CA GLN A 192 -10.63 4.82 10.00
C GLN A 192 -10.22 3.38 10.32
N LEU A 193 -10.23 2.46 9.34
CA LEU A 193 -9.84 1.07 9.56
C LEU A 193 -8.31 0.96 9.76
N PRO A 194 -7.84 0.13 10.72
CA PRO A 194 -6.41 -0.05 10.96
C PRO A 194 -5.64 -0.51 9.72
N GLY A 195 -4.63 0.27 9.33
CA GLY A 195 -3.77 -0.06 8.18
C GLY A 195 -4.35 0.32 6.81
N VAL A 196 -5.55 0.91 6.76
CA VAL A 196 -6.16 1.43 5.53
C VAL A 196 -5.84 2.92 5.39
N GLY A 197 -5.26 3.31 4.25
CA GLY A 197 -4.97 4.71 3.92
C GLY A 197 -5.81 5.22 2.75
N PRO A 198 -5.73 6.53 2.41
CA PRO A 198 -6.57 7.15 1.38
C PRO A 198 -6.56 6.42 0.03
N LYS A 199 -5.37 6.04 -0.48
CA LYS A 199 -5.23 5.24 -1.72
C LYS A 199 -6.02 3.94 -1.67
N MET A 200 -5.97 3.22 -0.54
CA MET A 200 -6.70 1.96 -0.40
C MET A 200 -8.20 2.21 -0.34
N ALA A 201 -8.63 3.25 0.36
CA ALA A 201 -10.03 3.59 0.46
C ALA A 201 -10.64 3.96 -0.90
N HIS A 202 -9.97 4.78 -1.71
CA HIS A 202 -10.41 5.07 -3.08
C HIS A 202 -10.45 3.82 -3.99
N LEU A 203 -9.45 2.93 -3.88
CA LEU A 203 -9.49 1.66 -4.61
C LEU A 203 -10.60 0.73 -4.12
N ALA A 204 -10.88 0.68 -2.81
CA ALA A 204 -11.98 -0.10 -2.27
C ALA A 204 -13.32 0.43 -2.78
N MET A 205 -13.53 1.74 -2.80
CA MET A 205 -14.73 2.33 -3.39
C MET A 205 -14.89 1.96 -4.87
N ASN A 206 -13.81 2.06 -5.64
CA ASN A 206 -13.83 1.76 -7.08
C ASN A 206 -14.09 0.26 -7.36
N ILE A 207 -13.38 -0.63 -6.67
CA ILE A 207 -13.42 -2.07 -6.97
C ILE A 207 -14.61 -2.76 -6.29
N ALA A 208 -14.88 -2.42 -5.03
CA ALA A 208 -15.82 -3.12 -4.17
C ALA A 208 -17.25 -2.56 -4.26
N TRP A 209 -17.37 -1.25 -4.52
CA TRP A 209 -18.64 -0.52 -4.59
C TRP A 209 -18.95 0.07 -5.96
N ASP A 210 -18.10 -0.18 -6.95
CA ASP A 210 -18.19 0.41 -8.28
C ASP A 210 -18.33 1.94 -8.30
N SER A 211 -17.72 2.62 -7.33
CA SER A 211 -17.87 4.06 -7.12
C SER A 211 -16.53 4.78 -7.18
N VAL A 212 -16.45 5.78 -8.07
CA VAL A 212 -15.26 6.61 -8.25
C VAL A 212 -15.31 7.79 -7.27
N SER A 213 -14.76 7.58 -6.08
CA SER A 213 -14.70 8.61 -5.03
C SER A 213 -13.49 9.55 -5.14
N GLY A 214 -12.48 9.19 -5.93
CA GLY A 214 -11.24 9.95 -6.08
C GLY A 214 -10.16 9.16 -6.83
N ILE A 215 -9.07 9.82 -7.18
CA ILE A 215 -7.94 9.17 -7.87
C ILE A 215 -7.10 8.41 -6.84
N ALA A 216 -6.96 7.10 -7.03
CA ALA A 216 -6.06 6.29 -6.22
C ALA A 216 -4.60 6.57 -6.58
N VAL A 217 -3.93 7.43 -5.82
CA VAL A 217 -2.51 7.76 -6.06
C VAL A 217 -1.60 6.87 -5.22
N ASP A 218 -0.77 6.08 -5.89
CA ASP A 218 0.31 5.32 -5.27
C ASP A 218 1.69 5.82 -5.73
N THR A 219 2.75 5.07 -5.43
CA THR A 219 4.12 5.45 -5.80
C THR A 219 4.36 5.49 -7.31
N HIS A 220 3.58 4.75 -8.11
CA HIS A 220 3.65 4.79 -9.57
C HIS A 220 2.97 6.04 -10.09
N VAL A 221 1.71 6.25 -9.74
CA VAL A 221 0.93 7.43 -10.16
C VAL A 221 1.64 8.71 -9.72
N HIS A 222 2.06 8.79 -8.45
CA HIS A 222 2.80 9.93 -7.91
C HIS A 222 4.07 10.23 -8.71
N ARG A 223 4.92 9.22 -8.92
CA ARG A 223 6.18 9.39 -9.65
C ARG A 223 5.97 9.79 -11.10
N ILE A 224 5.09 9.11 -11.81
CA ILE A 224 4.87 9.30 -13.26
C ILE A 224 4.29 10.69 -13.51
N THR A 225 3.26 11.09 -12.77
CA THR A 225 2.62 12.40 -12.94
C THR A 225 3.59 13.55 -12.62
N ASN A 226 4.45 13.41 -11.61
CA ASN A 226 5.50 14.41 -11.34
C ASN A 226 6.56 14.46 -12.45
N ARG A 227 6.93 13.32 -13.06
CA ARG A 227 7.86 13.26 -14.20
C ARG A 227 7.27 13.88 -15.48
N LEU A 228 6.00 13.62 -15.75
CA LEU A 228 5.26 14.18 -16.88
C LEU A 228 4.84 15.63 -16.67
N LYS A 229 5.04 16.19 -15.46
CA LYS A 229 4.57 17.53 -15.06
C LYS A 229 3.05 17.68 -15.17
N TRP A 230 2.33 16.62 -14.80
CA TRP A 230 0.87 16.59 -14.64
C TRP A 230 0.37 17.30 -13.36
N VAL A 231 1.29 17.93 -12.62
CA VAL A 231 1.02 18.73 -11.43
C VAL A 231 1.66 20.10 -11.62
N LYS A 232 0.93 21.18 -11.28
CA LYS A 232 1.39 22.59 -11.40
C LYS A 232 2.73 22.82 -10.71
N LYS A 233 2.86 22.26 -9.51
CA LYS A 233 4.05 22.30 -8.66
C LYS A 233 4.42 20.87 -8.31
N GLU A 234 5.71 20.60 -8.22
CA GLU A 234 6.19 19.27 -7.81
C GLU A 234 5.67 18.96 -6.41
N THR A 235 4.97 17.84 -6.29
CA THR A 235 4.33 17.39 -5.06
C THR A 235 5.26 16.46 -4.31
N ARG A 236 5.25 16.50 -2.98
CA ARG A 236 6.10 15.65 -2.14
C ARG A 236 5.38 14.39 -1.66
N TYR A 237 4.06 14.47 -1.52
CA TYR A 237 3.25 13.37 -0.98
C TYR A 237 2.16 12.94 -1.97
N PRO A 238 1.80 11.64 -2.02
CA PRO A 238 0.77 11.13 -2.93
C PRO A 238 -0.58 11.87 -2.83
N GLU A 239 -0.94 12.31 -1.64
CA GLU A 239 -2.22 13.00 -1.43
C GLU A 239 -2.23 14.41 -2.03
N GLU A 240 -1.10 15.11 -2.02
CA GLU A 240 -0.95 16.37 -2.75
C GLU A 240 -1.09 16.16 -4.25
N THR A 241 -0.57 15.04 -4.78
CA THR A 241 -0.75 14.68 -6.19
C THR A 241 -2.19 14.37 -6.51
N ARG A 242 -2.92 13.66 -5.63
CA ARG A 242 -4.34 13.35 -5.86
C ARG A 242 -5.13 14.64 -6.05
N VAL A 243 -5.05 15.56 -5.08
CA VAL A 243 -5.73 16.86 -5.14
C VAL A 243 -5.32 17.64 -6.39
N ALA A 244 -4.02 17.65 -6.73
CA ALA A 244 -3.53 18.34 -7.91
C ALA A 244 -4.00 17.74 -9.24
N LEU A 245 -4.23 16.43 -9.31
CA LEU A 245 -4.78 15.77 -10.50
C LEU A 245 -6.29 15.98 -10.59
N GLU A 246 -7.02 15.85 -9.48
CA GLU A 246 -8.47 16.03 -9.45
C GLU A 246 -8.91 17.45 -9.77
N ASP A 247 -8.04 18.45 -9.56
CA ASP A 247 -8.27 19.85 -9.94
C ASP A 247 -8.56 20.01 -11.44
N TRP A 248 -7.94 19.20 -12.32
CA TRP A 248 -7.99 19.41 -13.77
C TRP A 248 -8.28 18.17 -14.62
N LEU A 249 -7.96 16.96 -14.14
CA LEU A 249 -8.10 15.74 -14.92
C LEU A 249 -9.60 15.39 -15.06
N PRO A 250 -10.11 15.15 -16.29
CA PRO A 250 -11.48 14.73 -16.51
C PRO A 250 -11.88 13.52 -15.65
N ARG A 251 -13.07 13.59 -15.02
CA ARG A 251 -13.52 12.63 -14.01
C ARG A 251 -13.71 11.22 -14.55
N ASP A 252 -14.04 11.08 -15.83
CA ASP A 252 -14.15 9.80 -16.55
C ASP A 252 -12.82 9.03 -16.58
N LEU A 253 -11.68 9.73 -16.50
CA LEU A 253 -10.35 9.11 -16.50
C LEU A 253 -9.90 8.62 -15.12
N TRP A 254 -10.52 9.05 -14.03
CA TRP A 254 -10.03 8.80 -12.67
C TRP A 254 -9.95 7.30 -12.34
N ARG A 255 -10.87 6.50 -12.89
CA ARG A 255 -10.88 5.04 -12.74
C ARG A 255 -9.69 4.37 -13.42
N GLU A 256 -9.29 4.88 -14.60
CA GLU A 256 -8.28 4.28 -15.45
C GLU A 256 -6.85 4.56 -14.97
N ILE A 257 -6.60 5.80 -14.49
CA ILE A 257 -5.24 6.30 -14.23
C ILE A 257 -4.41 5.37 -13.35
N ASN A 258 -4.97 4.88 -12.23
CA ASN A 258 -4.18 4.06 -11.31
C ASN A 258 -3.66 2.79 -11.98
N TRP A 259 -4.55 1.97 -12.54
CA TRP A 259 -4.18 0.71 -13.16
C TRP A 259 -3.21 0.92 -14.33
N LEU A 260 -3.51 1.90 -15.20
CA LEU A 260 -2.68 2.21 -16.36
C LEU A 260 -1.25 2.61 -15.96
N PHE A 261 -1.13 3.50 -14.97
CA PHE A 261 0.16 4.04 -14.55
C PHE A 261 0.95 3.07 -13.69
N VAL A 262 0.27 2.19 -12.93
CA VAL A 262 0.94 1.09 -12.23
C VAL A 262 1.64 0.18 -13.24
N GLY A 263 0.91 -0.33 -14.24
CA GLY A 263 1.50 -1.19 -15.28
C GLY A 263 2.63 -0.49 -16.06
N PHE A 264 2.39 0.75 -16.50
CA PHE A 264 3.41 1.56 -17.17
C PHE A 264 4.66 1.78 -16.29
N GLY A 265 4.46 1.99 -15.00
CA GLY A 265 5.55 2.17 -14.04
C GLY A 265 6.26 0.88 -13.63
N GLN A 266 5.65 -0.29 -13.86
CA GLN A 266 6.25 -1.61 -13.65
C GLN A 266 7.14 -2.03 -14.82
N GLN A 267 6.84 -1.58 -16.04
CA GLN A 267 7.53 -2.02 -17.26
C GLN A 267 8.46 -0.95 -17.86
N THR A 268 8.00 0.30 -17.95
CA THR A 268 8.69 1.36 -18.73
C THR A 268 9.22 2.47 -17.82
N CYS A 269 8.34 3.14 -17.07
CA CYS A 269 8.70 4.31 -16.25
C CYS A 269 9.19 3.90 -14.86
N LEU A 270 10.24 3.08 -14.82
CA LEU A 270 10.82 2.49 -13.62
C LEU A 270 11.32 3.55 -12.61
N PRO A 271 11.33 3.25 -11.30
CA PRO A 271 11.82 4.19 -10.28
C PRO A 271 13.30 4.56 -10.50
N VAL A 272 14.13 3.58 -10.85
CA VAL A 272 15.55 3.71 -11.20
C VAL A 272 15.71 3.31 -12.66
N ASN A 273 16.51 4.08 -13.41
CA ASN A 273 16.81 3.84 -14.84
C ASN A 273 15.54 3.53 -15.68
N PRO A 274 14.58 4.47 -15.78
CA PRO A 274 13.42 4.28 -16.64
C PRO A 274 13.87 4.05 -18.09
N ARG A 275 13.10 3.23 -18.83
CA ARG A 275 13.39 2.88 -20.22
C ARG A 275 12.97 3.99 -21.18
N CYS A 276 13.54 5.18 -21.02
CA CYS A 276 13.17 6.37 -21.80
C CYS A 276 13.37 6.18 -23.32
N ASN A 277 14.38 5.40 -23.72
CA ASN A 277 14.67 5.14 -25.15
C ASN A 277 13.62 4.26 -25.83
N GLU A 278 12.88 3.46 -25.06
CA GLU A 278 11.78 2.60 -25.55
C GLU A 278 10.41 3.28 -25.33
N CYS A 279 10.38 4.45 -24.70
CA CYS A 279 9.14 5.11 -24.31
C CYS A 279 8.61 5.96 -25.46
N LEU A 280 7.38 5.71 -25.90
CA LEU A 280 6.72 6.51 -26.94
C LEU A 280 6.58 8.00 -26.57
N ASN A 281 6.74 8.37 -25.30
CA ASN A 281 6.72 9.76 -24.83
C ASN A 281 8.10 10.43 -24.78
N GLN A 282 9.18 9.83 -25.28
CA GLN A 282 10.55 10.33 -25.11
C GLN A 282 10.73 11.80 -25.56
N ASP A 283 10.19 12.16 -26.72
CA ASP A 283 10.22 13.48 -27.36
C ASP A 283 9.43 14.56 -26.58
N ILE A 284 8.31 14.16 -25.99
CA ILE A 284 7.38 15.08 -25.28
C ILE A 284 7.49 15.03 -23.75
N CYS A 285 8.24 14.09 -23.18
CA CYS A 285 8.37 13.93 -21.73
C CYS A 285 9.39 14.91 -21.14
N PRO A 286 9.00 15.81 -20.21
CA PRO A 286 9.93 16.77 -19.60
C PRO A 286 11.06 16.11 -18.80
N ALA A 287 10.84 14.90 -18.28
CA ALA A 287 11.84 14.17 -17.51
C ALA A 287 12.81 13.35 -18.38
N ALA A 288 12.49 13.08 -19.65
CA ALA A 288 13.38 12.37 -20.55
C ALA A 288 14.56 13.25 -21.01
N LYS A 289 14.32 14.54 -21.24
CA LYS A 289 15.33 15.53 -21.69
C LYS A 289 16.42 15.84 -20.66
N ARG A 290 16.26 15.39 -19.42
CA ARG A 290 17.20 15.63 -18.30
C ARG A 290 18.11 14.43 -18.03
N ARG A 291 18.12 13.43 -18.92
CA ARG A 291 18.80 12.15 -18.75
C ARG A 291 19.68 11.82 -19.94
#